data_AF-A0A9D8BZ41-F1
#
_entry.id   AF-A0A9D8BZ41-F1
#
_cell.length_a   1.000
_cell.length_b   1.000
_cell.length_c   1.000
_cell.angle_alpha   90.00
_cell.angle_beta   90.00
_cell.angle_gamma   90.00
#
_symmetry.space_group_name_H-M   'P 1'
#
loop_
_entity.id
_entity.type
_entity.pdbx_description
1 polymer ?
#
loop_
_entity_poly.entity_id
_entity_poly.type
_entity_poly.pdbx_seq_one_letter_code
_entity_poly.pdbx_strand_id
1 'polypeptide(L)'
;MTSTNDQQANPASSDAPADGTHTDAPPVSEARTKTAVHIRLLERDYRLAVHDDEKQALVDAAQKLDARMREIRDQGKIHAADRIAIMAALEASLESVKLSQASKRTNHVTDQQAIAQQADDETLLMRMQSLSQRLSDALT
;
A
#
# COMPACT_ATOMS: atom_id res chain seq x y z
N MET A 1 59.60 37.16 4.85
CA MET A 1 59.89 36.95 3.41
C MET A 1 61.29 36.41 3.28
N THR A 2 61.41 35.09 3.04
CA THR A 2 62.55 34.35 2.44
C THR A 2 62.12 32.89 2.39
N SER A 3 61.55 32.44 1.27
CA SER A 3 62.14 31.46 0.33
C SER A 3 62.75 30.23 1.00
N THR A 4 62.18 29.05 0.76
CA THR A 4 62.74 28.08 -0.20
C THR A 4 61.88 26.83 -0.25
N ASN A 5 61.52 26.52 -1.48
CA ASN A 5 60.84 25.33 -1.98
C ASN A 5 61.83 24.16 -1.97
N ASP A 6 61.52 23.09 -1.25
CA ASP A 6 62.21 21.81 -1.38
C ASP A 6 61.24 20.76 -1.96
N GLN A 7 61.55 20.44 -3.21
CA GLN A 7 60.91 19.47 -4.07
C GLN A 7 61.74 18.20 -4.00
N GLN A 8 61.27 17.13 -3.36
CA GLN A 8 61.65 15.74 -3.66
C GLN A 8 60.84 14.82 -2.72
N ALA A 9 60.26 13.68 -3.08
CA ALA A 9 60.44 12.84 -4.25
C ALA A 9 59.15 11.99 -4.43
N ASN A 10 58.73 11.83 -5.67
CA ASN A 10 57.98 10.66 -6.11
C ASN A 10 59.02 9.61 -6.54
N PRO A 11 58.78 8.31 -6.31
CA PRO A 11 58.99 7.40 -7.42
C PRO A 11 57.92 6.31 -7.57
N ALA A 12 57.55 6.13 -8.84
CA ALA A 12 57.36 4.87 -9.54
C ALA A 12 56.09 4.04 -9.26
N SER A 13 55.15 4.23 -10.18
CA SER A 13 54.36 3.23 -10.93
C SER A 13 54.70 1.75 -10.76
N SER A 14 53.67 0.92 -10.65
CA SER A 14 53.54 -0.40 -11.30
C SER A 14 52.09 -0.87 -11.14
N ASP A 15 51.22 -0.67 -12.11
CA ASP A 15 50.91 -1.64 -13.17
C ASP A 15 50.15 -2.87 -12.66
N ALA A 16 48.83 -2.89 -12.92
CA ALA A 16 48.05 -4.05 -13.38
C ALA A 16 46.54 -3.72 -13.39
N PRO A 17 45.86 -3.76 -14.56
CA PRO A 17 44.41 -3.82 -14.66
C PRO A 17 43.96 -5.29 -14.74
N ALA A 18 43.03 -5.71 -13.89
CA ALA A 18 42.35 -6.98 -14.05
C ALA A 18 40.87 -6.84 -13.68
N ASP A 19 40.09 -6.97 -14.75
CA ASP A 19 38.68 -7.30 -14.85
C ASP A 19 38.11 -8.13 -13.67
N GLY A 20 36.88 -7.81 -13.30
CA GLY A 20 36.21 -8.40 -12.16
C GLY A 20 34.80 -7.87 -12.02
N THR A 21 33.97 -8.15 -13.02
CA THR A 21 32.51 -8.05 -12.95
C THR A 21 32.00 -8.79 -11.70
N HIS A 22 31.80 -8.07 -10.60
CA HIS A 22 30.86 -8.52 -9.57
C HIS A 22 29.62 -7.66 -9.73
N THR A 23 28.65 -8.25 -10.41
CA THR A 23 27.22 -8.02 -10.19
C THR A 23 26.98 -7.99 -8.68
N ASP A 24 27.09 -6.82 -8.07
CA ASP A 24 26.44 -6.57 -6.79
C ASP A 24 24.96 -6.40 -7.12
N ALA A 25 24.27 -7.54 -7.11
CA ALA A 25 22.83 -7.58 -6.95
C ALA A 25 22.46 -6.64 -5.78
N PRO A 26 21.37 -5.86 -5.86
CA PRO A 26 20.99 -4.95 -4.79
C PRO A 26 20.86 -5.74 -3.47
N PRO A 27 21.64 -5.44 -2.41
CA PRO A 27 21.48 -6.08 -1.12
C PRO A 27 20.49 -5.26 -0.30
N VAL A 28 19.19 -5.41 -0.54
CA VAL A 28 18.18 -4.90 0.41
C VAL A 28 17.17 -5.97 0.80
N SER A 29 17.68 -7.14 1.16
CA SER A 29 17.07 -7.92 2.23
C SER A 29 17.61 -7.38 3.56
N GLU A 30 17.32 -6.11 3.86
CA GLU A 30 17.66 -5.49 5.14
C GLU A 30 16.94 -6.26 6.25
N ALA A 31 17.69 -6.73 7.23
CA ALA A 31 17.14 -7.40 8.41
C ALA A 31 16.09 -6.48 9.05
N ARG A 32 14.80 -6.82 8.91
CA ARG A 32 13.68 -6.02 9.41
C ARG A 32 13.77 -5.92 10.93
N THR A 33 14.43 -4.90 11.45
CA THR A 33 14.62 -4.67 12.89
C THR A 33 13.25 -4.49 13.56
N LYS A 34 13.06 -5.17 14.70
CA LYS A 34 11.84 -5.06 15.51
C LYS A 34 12.12 -4.17 16.71
N THR A 35 11.32 -3.11 16.87
CA THR A 35 11.41 -2.20 17.99
C THR A 35 10.17 -2.34 18.87
N ALA A 36 10.38 -2.25 20.20
CA ALA A 36 9.29 -2.24 21.15
C ALA A 36 8.56 -0.89 21.13
N VAL A 37 7.26 -0.91 20.87
CA VAL A 37 6.38 0.25 20.83
C VAL A 37 5.41 0.18 21.99
N HIS A 38 5.25 1.32 22.67
CA HIS A 38 4.32 1.51 23.76
C HIS A 38 3.06 2.19 23.24
N ILE A 39 1.89 1.60 23.50
CA ILE A 39 0.58 2.16 23.16
C ILE A 39 -0.34 2.11 24.37
N ARG A 40 -1.33 3.01 24.42
CA ARG A 40 -2.33 3.06 25.50
C ARG A 40 -3.73 2.91 24.91
N LEU A 41 -4.50 1.95 25.42
CA LEU A 41 -5.88 1.68 25.00
C LEU A 41 -6.78 1.64 26.24
N LEU A 42 -7.85 2.46 26.24
CA LEU A 42 -8.84 2.55 27.31
C LEU A 42 -8.20 2.59 28.71
N GLU A 43 -7.19 3.46 28.84
CA GLU A 43 -6.41 3.72 30.06
C GLU A 43 -5.39 2.64 30.45
N ARG A 44 -5.27 1.56 29.68
CA ARG A 44 -4.30 0.48 29.89
C ARG A 44 -3.10 0.60 28.94
N ASP A 45 -1.90 0.34 29.45
CA ASP A 45 -0.66 0.38 28.68
C ASP A 45 -0.30 -1.00 28.12
N TYR A 46 0.12 -1.02 26.85
CA TYR A 46 0.54 -2.21 26.12
C TYR A 46 1.91 -1.99 25.49
N ARG A 47 2.70 -3.07 25.41
CA ARG A 47 4.00 -3.09 24.73
C ARG A 47 3.97 -4.15 23.64
N LEU A 48 4.19 -3.73 22.39
CA LEU A 48 4.21 -4.61 21.23
C LEU A 48 5.56 -4.49 20.51
N ALA A 49 6.08 -5.61 20.00
CA ALA A 49 7.24 -5.60 19.12
C ALA A 49 6.75 -5.53 17.67
N VAL A 50 7.05 -4.43 16.98
CA VAL A 50 6.71 -4.24 15.56
C VAL A 50 7.94 -3.86 14.77
N HIS A 51 7.88 -4.01 13.46
CA HIS A 51 8.95 -3.58 12.59
C HIS A 51 8.99 -2.04 12.51
N ASP A 52 10.17 -1.49 12.31
CA ASP A 52 10.38 -0.03 12.35
C ASP A 52 9.55 0.71 11.28
N ASP A 53 9.35 0.09 10.12
CA ASP A 53 8.51 0.58 9.01
C ASP A 53 7.01 0.55 9.33
N GLU A 54 6.57 -0.31 10.25
CA GLU A 54 5.16 -0.46 10.65
C GLU A 54 4.81 0.30 11.92
N LYS A 55 5.79 0.89 12.61
CA LYS A 55 5.58 1.60 13.88
C LYS A 55 4.50 2.68 13.78
N GLN A 56 4.53 3.50 12.74
CA GLN A 56 3.54 4.57 12.56
C GLN A 56 2.14 3.99 12.31
N ALA A 57 2.05 2.97 11.44
CA ALA A 57 0.79 2.30 11.16
C ALA A 57 0.18 1.65 12.41
N LEU A 58 1.00 1.09 13.30
CA LEU A 58 0.54 0.57 14.59
C LEU A 58 -0.04 1.68 15.48
N VAL A 59 0.64 2.82 15.59
CA VAL A 59 0.18 3.95 16.40
C VAL A 59 -1.16 4.48 15.88
N ASP A 60 -1.30 4.63 14.57
CA ASP A 60 -2.55 5.08 13.94
C ASP A 60 -3.68 4.06 14.15
N ALA A 61 -3.39 2.76 14.02
CA ALA A 61 -4.35 1.69 14.29
C ALA A 61 -4.78 1.68 15.77
N ALA A 62 -3.85 1.87 16.69
CA ALA A 62 -4.12 1.94 18.12
C ALA A 62 -5.01 3.14 18.48
N GLN A 63 -4.77 4.31 17.88
CA GLN A 63 -5.62 5.49 18.07
C GLN A 63 -7.05 5.27 17.59
N LYS A 64 -7.22 4.66 16.40
CA LYS A 64 -8.54 4.29 15.87
C LYS A 64 -9.27 3.32 16.79
N LEU A 65 -8.56 2.30 17.29
CA LEU A 65 -9.12 1.34 18.23
C LEU A 65 -9.52 2.00 19.56
N ASP A 66 -8.68 2.86 20.14
CA ASP A 66 -8.97 3.59 21.38
C ASP A 66 -10.22 4.46 21.26
N ALA A 67 -10.34 5.21 20.15
CA ALA A 67 -11.52 6.01 19.86
C ALA A 67 -12.79 5.16 19.86
N ARG A 68 -12.76 4.01 19.15
CA ARG A 68 -13.90 3.10 19.08
C ARG A 68 -14.23 2.46 20.44
N MET A 69 -13.22 2.11 21.22
CA MET A 69 -13.40 1.60 22.58
C MET A 69 -14.08 2.64 23.49
N ARG A 70 -13.71 3.92 23.38
CA ARG A 70 -14.36 5.02 24.13
C ARG A 70 -15.80 5.20 23.71
N GLU A 71 -16.10 5.21 22.42
CA GLU A 71 -17.49 5.29 21.93
C GLU A 71 -18.37 4.17 22.50
N ILE A 72 -17.88 2.93 22.51
CA ILE A 72 -18.63 1.78 23.05
C ILE A 72 -18.79 1.89 24.56
N ARG A 73 -17.77 2.37 25.29
CA ARG A 73 -17.85 2.64 26.73
C ARG A 73 -18.91 3.71 27.03
N ASP A 74 -18.88 4.80 26.27
CA ASP A 74 -19.74 5.98 26.50
C ASP A 74 -21.21 5.68 26.17
N GLN A 75 -21.50 4.66 25.35
CA GLN A 75 -22.87 4.13 25.17
C GLN A 75 -23.43 3.46 26.43
N GLY A 76 -22.60 3.13 27.42
CA GLY A 76 -23.03 2.57 28.71
C GLY A 76 -23.61 1.15 28.65
N LYS A 77 -23.63 0.49 27.49
CA LYS A 77 -24.19 -0.88 27.35
C LYS A 77 -23.24 -1.97 27.86
N ILE A 78 -21.93 -1.72 27.82
CA ILE A 78 -20.89 -2.70 28.17
C ILE A 78 -19.88 -2.01 29.08
N HIS A 79 -19.61 -2.59 30.24
CA HIS A 79 -18.72 -1.99 31.24
C HIS A 79 -17.37 -2.71 31.35
N ALA A 80 -17.31 -3.99 30.93
CA ALA A 80 -16.08 -4.77 30.98
C ALA A 80 -15.11 -4.33 29.86
N ALA A 81 -13.93 -3.84 30.25
CA ALA A 81 -12.90 -3.35 29.33
C ALA A 81 -12.49 -4.40 28.27
N ASP A 82 -12.36 -5.66 28.66
CA ASP A 82 -11.98 -6.74 27.74
C ASP A 82 -13.07 -6.96 26.66
N ARG A 83 -14.35 -6.86 27.04
CA ARG A 83 -15.46 -6.98 26.10
C ARG A 83 -15.57 -5.76 25.19
N ILE A 84 -15.29 -4.56 25.71
CA ILE A 84 -15.18 -3.33 24.90
C ILE A 84 -14.08 -3.49 23.85
N ALA A 85 -12.90 -3.99 24.23
CA ALA A 85 -11.79 -4.23 23.31
C ALA A 85 -12.16 -5.20 22.18
N ILE A 86 -12.78 -6.33 22.54
CA ILE A 86 -13.21 -7.36 21.57
C ILE A 86 -14.24 -6.78 20.59
N MET A 87 -15.23 -6.04 21.09
CA MET A 87 -16.25 -5.41 20.23
C MET A 87 -15.63 -4.38 19.28
N ALA A 88 -14.76 -3.50 19.79
CA ALA A 88 -14.08 -2.50 18.98
C ALA A 88 -13.20 -3.14 17.89
N ALA A 89 -12.42 -4.16 18.24
CA ALA A 89 -11.55 -4.87 17.31
C ALA A 89 -12.35 -5.63 16.24
N LEU A 90 -13.49 -6.23 16.62
CA LEU A 90 -14.39 -6.92 15.70
C LEU A 90 -15.03 -5.94 14.71
N GLU A 91 -15.48 -4.77 15.17
CA GLU A 91 -16.05 -3.73 14.32
C GLU A 91 -15.03 -3.20 13.30
N ALA A 92 -13.79 -2.92 13.73
CA ALA A 92 -12.70 -2.49 12.84
C ALA A 92 -12.32 -3.57 11.81
N SER A 93 -12.31 -4.84 12.22
CA SER A 93 -12.04 -5.96 11.31
C SER A 93 -13.16 -6.13 10.27
N LEU A 94 -14.41 -5.96 10.68
CA LEU A 94 -15.57 -6.01 9.80
C LEU A 94 -15.54 -4.88 8.76
N GLU A 95 -15.14 -3.68 9.16
CA GLU A 95 -14.95 -2.55 8.23
C GLU A 95 -13.91 -2.90 7.16
N SER A 96 -12.73 -3.40 7.54
CA SER A 96 -11.69 -3.83 6.60
C SER A 96 -12.20 -4.88 5.59
N VAL A 97 -12.96 -5.88 6.07
CA VAL A 97 -13.57 -6.89 5.19
C VAL A 97 -14.58 -6.27 4.21
N LYS A 98 -15.41 -5.33 4.68
CA LYS A 98 -16.39 -4.63 3.82
C LYS A 98 -15.69 -3.80 2.74
N LEU A 99 -14.63 -3.06 3.09
CA LEU A 99 -13.85 -2.29 2.12
C LEU A 99 -13.21 -3.21 1.07
N SER A 100 -12.60 -4.32 1.50
CA SER A 100 -12.02 -5.30 0.57
C SER A 100 -13.06 -5.88 -0.40
N GLN A 101 -14.28 -6.19 0.09
CA GLN A 101 -15.36 -6.69 -0.76
C GLN A 101 -15.89 -5.63 -1.74
N ALA A 102 -15.99 -4.36 -1.30
CA ALA A 102 -16.41 -3.26 -2.15
C ALA A 102 -15.42 -3.05 -3.31
N SER A 103 -14.10 -3.06 -3.02
CA SER A 103 -13.06 -2.97 -4.05
C SER A 103 -13.09 -4.15 -5.01
N LYS A 104 -13.27 -5.38 -4.52
CA LYS A 104 -13.42 -6.57 -5.38
C LYS A 104 -14.62 -6.47 -6.32
N ARG A 105 -15.76 -5.96 -5.83
CA ARG A 105 -16.95 -5.73 -6.66
C ARG A 105 -16.72 -4.63 -7.70
N THR A 106 -16.07 -3.53 -7.34
CA THR A 106 -15.75 -2.45 -8.28
C THR A 106 -14.82 -2.94 -9.39
N ASN A 107 -13.77 -3.68 -9.05
CA ASN A 107 -12.84 -4.23 -10.03
C ASN A 107 -13.55 -5.21 -10.97
N HIS A 108 -14.42 -6.07 -10.45
CA HIS A 108 -15.17 -7.01 -11.28
C HIS A 108 -16.18 -6.34 -12.22
N VAL A 109 -16.74 -5.18 -11.83
CA VAL A 109 -17.61 -4.39 -12.73
C VAL A 109 -16.76 -3.70 -13.80
N THR A 110 -15.60 -3.15 -13.47
CA THR A 110 -14.70 -2.54 -14.45
C THR A 110 -14.13 -3.57 -15.43
N ASP A 111 -13.74 -4.76 -14.96
CA ASP A 111 -13.27 -5.85 -15.81
C ASP A 111 -14.40 -6.36 -16.73
N GLN A 112 -15.62 -6.48 -16.22
CA GLN A 112 -16.78 -6.89 -17.00
C GLN A 112 -17.26 -5.81 -17.98
N GLN A 113 -17.06 -4.52 -17.66
CA GLN A 113 -17.29 -3.39 -18.58
C GLN A 113 -16.23 -3.30 -19.67
N ALA A 114 -14.95 -3.59 -19.37
CA ALA A 114 -13.90 -3.64 -20.39
C ALA A 114 -14.12 -4.80 -21.38
N ILE A 115 -14.62 -5.95 -20.91
CA ILE A 115 -15.01 -7.08 -21.78
C ILE A 115 -16.29 -6.74 -22.59
N ALA A 116 -17.23 -5.99 -22.03
CA ALA A 116 -18.44 -5.55 -22.74
C ALA A 116 -18.15 -4.50 -23.83
N GLN A 117 -17.21 -3.58 -23.60
CA GLN A 117 -16.85 -2.53 -24.56
C GLN A 117 -16.29 -3.07 -25.88
N GLN A 118 -15.62 -4.24 -25.87
CA GLN A 118 -15.14 -4.87 -27.10
C GLN A 118 -16.25 -5.57 -27.90
N ALA A 119 -17.38 -5.93 -27.27
CA ALA A 119 -18.53 -6.52 -27.95
C ALA A 119 -19.47 -5.46 -28.57
N ASP A 120 -19.31 -4.19 -28.20
CA ASP A 120 -20.19 -3.12 -28.62
C ASP A 120 -19.83 -2.56 -30.02
N ASP A 121 -18.57 -2.63 -30.46
CA ASP A 121 -18.16 -2.07 -31.76
C ASP A 121 -18.76 -2.83 -32.96
N GLU A 122 -18.84 -4.16 -32.92
CA GLU A 122 -19.47 -4.97 -33.97
C GLU A 122 -20.99 -4.75 -34.01
N THR A 123 -21.60 -4.65 -32.84
CA THR A 123 -23.03 -4.39 -32.66
C THR A 123 -23.41 -2.99 -33.18
N LEU A 124 -22.54 -2.01 -32.96
CA LEU A 124 -22.71 -0.63 -33.40
C LEU A 124 -22.57 -0.51 -34.92
N LEU A 125 -21.62 -1.24 -35.53
CA LEU A 125 -21.49 -1.34 -36.99
C LEU A 125 -22.72 -2.00 -37.64
N MET A 126 -23.21 -3.12 -37.08
CA MET A 126 -24.45 -3.76 -37.56
C MET A 126 -25.67 -2.82 -37.44
N ARG A 127 -25.75 -2.05 -36.36
CA ARG A 127 -26.83 -1.08 -36.15
C ARG A 127 -26.77 0.06 -37.17
N MET A 128 -25.57 0.58 -37.44
CA MET A 128 -25.38 1.64 -38.42
C MET A 128 -25.70 1.15 -39.84
N GLN A 129 -25.27 -0.06 -40.21
CA GLN A 129 -25.58 -0.67 -41.50
C GLN A 129 -27.08 -0.88 -41.67
N SER A 130 -27.76 -1.46 -40.67
CA SER A 130 -29.21 -1.67 -40.74
C SER A 130 -30.02 -0.37 -40.81
N LEU A 131 -29.51 0.73 -40.22
CA LEU A 131 -30.13 2.05 -40.38
C LEU A 131 -29.98 2.57 -41.81
N SER A 132 -28.79 2.42 -42.41
CA SER A 132 -28.54 2.85 -43.79
C SER A 132 -29.35 2.03 -44.81
N GLN A 133 -29.54 0.74 -44.55
CA GLN A 133 -30.35 -0.14 -45.41
C GLN A 133 -31.81 0.32 -45.43
N ARG A 134 -32.36 0.64 -44.25
CA ARG A 134 -33.74 1.14 -44.11
C ARG A 134 -33.96 2.50 -44.78
N LEU A 135 -32.96 3.39 -44.76
CA LEU A 135 -33.02 4.67 -45.46
C LEU A 135 -33.02 4.47 -46.98
N SER A 136 -32.23 3.52 -47.48
CA SER A 136 -32.17 3.16 -48.89
C SER A 136 -33.51 2.61 -49.41
N ASP A 137 -34.11 1.69 -48.65
CA ASP A 137 -35.40 1.07 -49.02
C ASP A 137 -36.58 2.05 -48.98
N ALA A 138 -36.52 3.11 -48.16
CA ALA A 138 -37.58 4.11 -48.04
C ALA A 138 -37.54 5.21 -49.12
N LEU A 139 -36.46 5.28 -49.90
CA LEU A 139 -36.25 6.27 -50.96
C LEU A 139 -36.36 5.69 -52.38
N THR A 140 -36.72 4.40 -52.51
CA THR A 140 -36.99 3.70 -53.78
C THR A 140 -38.48 3.46 -53.94
#